data_AF-A0A425W2P0-F1
#
_entry.id   AF-A0A425W2P0-F1
#
_cell.length_a   1.000
_cell.length_b   1.000
_cell.length_c   1.000
_cell.angle_alpha   90.00
_cell.angle_beta   90.00
_cell.angle_gamma   90.00
#
_symmetry.space_group_name_H-M   'P 1'
#
loop_
_entity.id
_entity.type
_entity.pdbx_description
1 polymer ?
#
loop_
_entity_poly.entity_id
_entity_poly.type
_entity_poly.pdbx_seq_one_letter_code
_entity_poly.pdbx_strand_id
1 'polypeptide(L)'
;MRVIKSIHNNAAIYTDGKEHELIALGTSFGFGTIPREIPFSDIKRMFYGIDPKSLGLVSELSEDVLKFAAQLADPARTISPNLPVTLANHIAFAIKRTCGHMVVEIPALRCF
;
A
#
# COMPACT_ATOMS: atom_id res chain seq x y z
N MET A 1 0.58 16.02 -10.94
CA MET A 1 1.34 14.79 -10.62
C MET A 1 1.32 13.91 -11.84
N ARG A 2 2.42 13.19 -12.13
CA ARG A 2 2.53 12.35 -13.33
C ARG A 2 2.56 10.88 -12.95
N VAL A 3 1.64 10.08 -13.49
CA VAL A 3 1.70 8.61 -13.38
C VAL A 3 2.74 8.10 -14.34
N ILE A 4 3.68 7.30 -13.84
CA ILE A 4 4.72 6.67 -14.65
C ILE A 4 4.51 5.16 -14.80
N LYS A 5 3.85 4.52 -13.82
CA LYS A 5 3.60 3.08 -13.85
C LYS A 5 2.34 2.72 -13.08
N SER A 6 1.50 1.87 -13.68
CA SER A 6 0.39 1.24 -12.97
C SER A 6 0.90 -0.01 -12.24
N ILE A 7 0.56 -0.15 -10.96
CA ILE A 7 0.88 -1.33 -10.14
C ILE A 7 -0.36 -2.26 -10.10
N HIS A 8 -1.56 -1.70 -10.01
CA HIS A 8 -2.85 -2.40 -10.06
C HIS A 8 -4.00 -1.42 -10.37
N ASN A 9 -5.25 -1.89 -10.45
CA ASN A 9 -6.43 -1.06 -10.78
C ASN A 9 -6.50 0.23 -9.96
N ASN A 10 -6.15 0.20 -8.68
CA ASN A 10 -6.30 1.33 -7.77
C ASN A 10 -4.98 1.80 -7.13
N ALA A 11 -3.82 1.37 -7.65
CA ALA A 11 -2.50 1.78 -7.18
C ALA A 11 -1.54 2.09 -8.35
N ALA A 12 -0.85 3.22 -8.28
CA ALA A 12 0.12 3.61 -9.31
C ALA A 12 1.35 4.32 -8.70
N ILE A 13 2.46 4.30 -9.43
CA ILE A 13 3.67 5.08 -9.13
C ILE A 13 3.55 6.43 -9.82
N TYR A 14 3.82 7.46 -9.05
CA TYR A 14 3.78 8.84 -9.45
C TYR A 14 5.14 9.48 -9.27
N THR A 15 5.43 10.47 -10.09
CA THR A 15 6.49 11.43 -9.83
C THR A 15 5.85 12.75 -9.42
N ASP A 16 6.41 13.38 -8.39
CA ASP A 16 6.17 14.80 -8.16
C ASP A 16 6.99 15.65 -9.16
N GLY A 17 6.80 16.98 -9.13
CA GLY A 17 7.57 17.91 -9.97
C GLY A 17 9.06 18.00 -9.63
N LYS A 18 9.54 17.23 -8.65
CA LYS A 18 10.95 17.11 -8.24
C LYS A 18 11.51 15.70 -8.50
N GLU A 19 10.81 14.89 -9.30
CA GLU A 19 11.16 13.50 -9.63
C GLU A 19 11.19 12.53 -8.43
N HIS A 20 10.58 12.87 -7.29
CA HIS A 20 10.40 11.89 -6.22
C HIS A 20 9.32 10.89 -6.59
N GLU A 21 9.66 9.61 -6.53
CA GLU A 21 8.70 8.52 -6.67
C GLU A 21 7.83 8.39 -5.43
N LEU A 22 6.52 8.31 -5.65
CA LEU A 22 5.52 8.11 -4.61
C LEU A 22 4.44 7.15 -5.10
N ILE A 23 3.89 6.37 -4.18
CA ILE A 23 2.77 5.47 -4.48
C ILE A 23 1.49 6.20 -4.16
N ALA A 24 0.56 6.29 -5.09
CA ALA A 24 -0.77 6.80 -4.79
C ALA A 24 -1.86 5.76 -5.04
N LEU A 25 -2.80 5.72 -4.11
CA LEU A 25 -4.06 4.98 -4.21
C LEU A 25 -5.16 5.92 -4.67
N GLY A 26 -6.05 5.44 -5.52
CA GLY A 26 -7.12 6.25 -6.06
C GLY A 26 -8.03 5.47 -6.98
N THR A 27 -8.91 6.20 -7.64
CA THR A 27 -10.05 5.60 -8.34
C THR A 27 -9.60 5.12 -9.71
N SER A 28 -9.48 3.80 -9.90
CA SER A 28 -9.32 3.13 -11.20
C SER A 28 -8.31 3.80 -12.17
N PHE A 29 -7.02 3.59 -11.95
CA PHE A 29 -5.93 4.11 -12.79
C PHE A 29 -5.70 3.33 -14.09
N GLY A 30 -6.41 2.22 -14.29
CA GLY A 30 -6.24 1.30 -15.42
C GLY A 30 -6.78 1.80 -16.78
N PHE A 31 -7.41 2.97 -16.86
CA PHE A 31 -7.98 3.50 -18.11
C PHE A 31 -7.10 4.60 -18.70
N GLY A 32 -6.46 4.33 -19.85
CA GLY A 32 -5.75 5.32 -20.69
C GLY A 32 -4.25 5.07 -20.84
N THR A 33 -3.60 5.87 -21.67
CA THR A 33 -2.17 5.82 -21.95
C THR A 33 -1.34 6.40 -20.79
N ILE A 34 -0.35 5.64 -20.33
CA ILE A 34 0.65 6.03 -19.33
C ILE A 34 1.97 6.26 -20.09
N PRO A 35 2.75 7.32 -19.79
CA PRO A 35 2.60 8.26 -18.68
C PRO A 35 1.65 9.43 -18.96
N ARG A 36 0.90 9.87 -17.94
CA ARG A 36 -0.03 11.01 -18.02
C ARG A 36 -0.09 11.81 -16.72
N GLU A 37 -0.59 13.03 -16.81
CA GLU A 37 -0.96 13.81 -15.62
C GLU A 37 -2.36 13.42 -15.14
N ILE A 38 -2.55 13.45 -13.82
CA ILE A 38 -3.87 13.33 -13.20
C ILE A 38 -4.07 14.36 -12.09
N PRO A 39 -5.33 14.80 -11.88
CA PRO A 39 -5.66 15.80 -10.88
C PRO A 39 -5.55 15.21 -9.47
N PHE A 40 -5.24 16.06 -8.48
CA PHE A 40 -5.16 15.66 -7.08
C PHE A 40 -6.48 15.12 -6.52
N SER A 41 -7.62 15.49 -7.11
CA SER A 41 -8.95 14.99 -6.74
C SER A 41 -9.11 13.48 -6.89
N ASP A 42 -8.37 12.87 -7.81
CA ASP A 42 -8.48 11.43 -8.12
C ASP A 42 -7.61 10.58 -7.19
N ILE A 43 -6.74 11.23 -6.42
CA ILE A 43 -5.81 10.61 -5.49
C ILE A 43 -6.47 10.55 -4.11
N LYS A 44 -6.79 9.33 -3.67
CA LYS A 44 -7.38 9.08 -2.35
C LYS A 44 -6.31 9.04 -1.25
N ARG A 45 -5.11 8.55 -1.56
CA ARG A 45 -4.01 8.48 -0.60
C ARG A 45 -2.66 8.45 -1.29
N MET A 46 -1.64 9.04 -0.64
CA MET A 46 -0.25 9.05 -1.12
C MET A 46 0.68 8.49 -0.06
N PHE A 47 1.68 7.73 -0.50
CA PHE A 47 2.76 7.22 0.31
C PHE A 47 4.09 7.69 -0.26
N TYR A 48 4.84 8.42 0.56
CA TYR A 48 6.14 8.97 0.22
C TYR A 48 7.25 8.11 0.82
N GLY A 49 8.35 7.96 0.08
CA GLY A 49 9.56 7.32 0.60
C GLY A 49 9.42 5.82 0.85
N ILE A 50 8.50 5.16 0.14
CA ILE A 50 8.39 3.70 0.19
C ILE A 50 9.57 3.10 -0.56
N ASP A 51 10.21 2.11 0.05
CA ASP A 51 11.33 1.41 -0.58
C ASP A 51 10.88 0.68 -1.85
N PRO A 52 11.67 0.71 -2.95
CA PRO A 52 11.31 0.03 -4.19
C PRO A 52 11.01 -1.47 -4.03
N LYS A 53 11.63 -2.15 -3.06
CA LYS A 53 11.37 -3.56 -2.77
C LYS A 53 9.96 -3.79 -2.21
N SER A 54 9.40 -2.80 -1.52
CA SER A 54 8.04 -2.84 -1.00
C SER A 54 6.99 -2.60 -2.09
N LEU A 55 7.37 -2.07 -3.26
CA LEU A 55 6.45 -1.87 -4.40
C LEU A 55 5.85 -3.19 -4.91
N GLY A 56 6.66 -4.25 -4.97
CA GLY A 56 6.18 -5.57 -5.40
C GLY A 56 5.11 -6.14 -4.47
N LEU A 57 5.20 -5.85 -3.18
CA LEU A 57 4.19 -6.27 -2.19
C LEU A 57 2.89 -5.51 -2.41
N VAL A 58 2.94 -4.21 -2.76
CA VAL A 58 1.74 -3.40 -2.98
C VAL A 58 0.89 -3.95 -4.12
N SER A 59 1.47 -4.51 -5.19
CA SER A 59 0.72 -5.15 -6.28
C SER A 59 -0.09 -6.37 -5.86
N GLU A 60 0.34 -7.08 -4.82
CA GLU A 60 -0.29 -8.33 -4.38
C GLU A 60 -1.39 -8.10 -3.34
N LEU A 61 -1.49 -6.88 -2.82
CA LEU A 61 -2.39 -6.53 -1.72
C LEU A 61 -3.69 -5.90 -2.23
N SER A 62 -4.79 -6.22 -1.56
CA SER A 62 -6.07 -5.59 -1.86
C SER A 62 -6.07 -4.12 -1.42
N GLU A 63 -6.81 -3.28 -2.16
CA GLU A 63 -6.91 -1.86 -1.85
C GLU A 63 -7.50 -1.61 -0.46
N ASP A 64 -8.49 -2.41 -0.05
CA ASP A 64 -9.14 -2.27 1.25
C ASP A 64 -8.18 -2.56 2.40
N VAL A 65 -7.34 -3.59 2.25
CA VAL A 65 -6.31 -3.91 3.26
C VAL A 65 -5.26 -2.81 3.30
N LEU A 66 -4.82 -2.28 2.16
CA LEU A 66 -3.88 -1.15 2.10
C LEU A 66 -4.45 0.12 2.75
N LYS A 67 -5.71 0.46 2.47
CA LYS A 67 -6.39 1.61 3.08
C LYS A 67 -6.50 1.46 4.58
N PHE A 68 -6.96 0.31 5.04
CA PHE A 68 -7.14 0.02 6.46
C PHE A 68 -5.79 0.05 7.20
N ALA A 69 -4.78 -0.62 6.67
CA ALA A 69 -3.43 -0.61 7.24
C ALA A 69 -2.85 0.81 7.31
N ALA A 70 -3.04 1.61 6.26
CA ALA A 70 -2.57 2.98 6.25
C ALA A 70 -3.33 3.88 7.25
N GLN A 71 -4.62 3.61 7.52
CA GLN A 71 -5.36 4.32 8.57
C GLN A 71 -4.83 3.93 9.95
N LEU A 72 -4.58 2.63 10.16
CA LEU A 72 -4.04 2.11 11.41
C LEU A 72 -2.60 2.58 11.68
N ALA A 73 -1.80 2.75 10.63
CA ALA A 73 -0.42 3.24 10.72
C ALA A 73 -0.30 4.76 10.83
N ASP A 74 -1.36 5.54 10.57
CA ASP A 74 -1.29 7.00 10.52
C ASP A 74 -0.78 7.65 11.82
N PRO A 75 -1.17 7.19 13.03
CA PRO A 75 -0.63 7.71 14.29
C PRO A 75 0.88 7.47 14.45
N ALA A 76 1.43 6.46 13.78
CA ALA A 76 2.82 6.02 13.88
C ALA A 76 3.60 6.25 12.57
N ARG A 77 3.09 7.07 11.66
CA ARG A 77 3.66 7.25 10.31
C ARG A 77 5.08 7.80 10.31
N THR A 78 5.45 8.55 11.35
CA THR A 78 6.80 9.13 11.51
C THR A 78 7.86 8.08 11.87
N ILE A 79 7.47 6.87 12.30
CA ILE A 79 8.38 5.79 12.66
C ILE A 79 9.00 5.16 11.42
N SER A 80 8.21 4.95 10.37
CA SER A 80 8.71 4.43 9.10
C SER A 80 7.74 4.71 7.95
N PRO A 81 8.23 5.18 6.79
CA PRO A 81 7.41 5.33 5.59
C PRO A 81 6.86 3.99 5.06
N ASN A 82 7.53 2.88 5.39
CA ASN A 82 7.13 1.54 4.97
C ASN A 82 6.06 0.90 5.87
N LEU A 83 5.79 1.49 7.05
CA LEU A 83 4.86 0.92 8.04
C LEU A 83 3.48 0.57 7.45
N PRO A 84 2.82 1.41 6.64
CA PRO A 84 1.53 1.08 6.03
C PRO A 84 1.57 -0.18 5.17
N VAL A 85 2.63 -0.37 4.38
CA VAL A 85 2.77 -1.51 3.46
C VAL A 85 3.11 -2.78 4.22
N THR A 86 4.04 -2.69 5.19
CA THR A 86 4.38 -3.83 6.06
C THR A 86 3.16 -4.31 6.84
N LEU A 87 2.37 -3.38 7.39
CA LEU A 87 1.16 -3.70 8.13
C LEU A 87 0.07 -4.31 7.22
N ALA A 88 -0.10 -3.78 6.01
CA ALA A 88 -1.01 -4.34 5.01
C ALA A 88 -0.63 -5.79 4.67
N ASN A 89 0.66 -6.07 4.50
CA ASN A 89 1.16 -7.43 4.25
C ASN A 89 0.83 -8.38 5.42
N HIS A 90 1.06 -7.96 6.67
CA HIS A 90 0.71 -8.78 7.83
C HIS A 90 -0.80 -9.03 7.95
N ILE A 91 -1.63 -8.02 7.68
CA ILE A 91 -3.10 -8.15 7.71
C ILE A 91 -3.59 -9.09 6.61
N ALA A 92 -3.08 -8.95 5.39
CA ALA A 92 -3.43 -9.85 4.28
C ALA A 92 -3.07 -11.30 4.61
N PHE A 93 -1.89 -11.52 5.19
CA PHE A 93 -1.48 -12.86 5.62
C PHE A 93 -2.32 -13.41 6.77
N ALA A 94 -2.73 -12.55 7.72
CA ALA A 94 -3.65 -12.94 8.80
C ALA A 94 -5.02 -13.36 8.25
N ILE A 95 -5.61 -12.60 7.31
CA ILE A 95 -6.85 -12.96 6.62
C ILE A 95 -6.73 -14.30 5.92
N LYS A 96 -5.66 -14.50 5.13
CA LYS A 96 -5.38 -15.75 4.44
C LYS A 96 -5.35 -16.94 5.40
N ARG A 97 -4.71 -16.78 6.56
CA ARG A 97 -4.62 -17.83 7.59
C ARG A 97 -5.97 -18.13 8.22
N THR A 98 -6.75 -17.10 8.56
CA THR A 98 -8.09 -17.28 9.12
C THR A 98 -9.00 -18.02 8.14
N CYS A 99 -9.05 -17.61 6.86
CA CYS A 99 -9.85 -18.29 5.84
C CYS A 99 -9.35 -19.71 5.53
N GLY A 100 -8.04 -19.93 5.60
CA GLY A 100 -7.41 -21.24 5.41
C GLY A 100 -7.42 -22.15 6.64
N HIS A 101 -8.05 -21.73 7.75
CA HIS A 101 -8.06 -22.46 9.03
C HIS A 101 -6.64 -22.83 9.53
N MET A 102 -5.66 -21.97 9.23
CA MET A 102 -4.26 -22.16 9.61
C MET A 102 -4.04 -21.64 11.03
N VAL A 103 -4.09 -22.55 12.00
CA VAL A 103 -3.77 -22.25 13.40
C VAL A 103 -2.25 -22.14 13.54
N VAL A 104 -1.80 -21.00 14.03
CA VAL A 104 -0.40 -20.79 14.39
C VAL A 104 -0.42 -20.06 15.70
N GLU A 105 0.06 -20.74 16.71
CA GLU A 105 0.24 -20.19 18.04
C GLU A 105 1.46 -19.29 18.05
N ILE A 106 1.41 -18.23 18.85
CA ILE A 106 2.60 -17.48 19.22
C ILE A 106 3.05 -18.04 20.56
N PRO A 107 4.09 -18.89 20.61
CA PRO A 107 4.46 -19.61 21.84
C PRO A 107 4.79 -18.67 23.00
N ALA A 108 5.33 -17.49 22.69
CA ALA A 108 5.70 -16.46 23.66
C ALA A 108 4.51 -15.64 24.21
N LEU A 109 3.31 -15.76 23.63
CA LEU A 109 2.09 -15.11 24.15
C LEU A 109 1.33 -16.00 25.15
N ARG A 110 1.80 -17.23 25.38
CA ARG A 110 1.38 -18.02 26.54
C ARG A 110 2.06 -17.42 27.78
N CYS A 111 1.46 -16.37 28.34
CA CYS A 111 1.73 -16.01 29.72
C CYS A 111 1.37 -17.24 30.59
N PHE A 112 2.26 -17.57 31.53
CA PHE A 112 2.09 -18.65 32.51
C PHE A 112 0.75 -18.60 33.23
#